data_AF-A0A2X1NHU7-F1
#
_entry.id   AF-A0A2X1NHU7-F1
#
_cell.length_a   1.000
_cell.length_b   1.000
_cell.length_c   1.000
_cell.angle_alpha   90.00
_cell.angle_beta   90.00
_cell.angle_gamma   90.00
#
_symmetry.space_group_name_H-M   'P 1'
#
loop_
_entity.id
_entity.type
_entity.pdbx_description
1 polymer ?
#
loop_
_entity_poly.entity_id
_entity_poly.type
_entity_poly.pdbx_seq_one_letter_code
_entity_poly.pdbx_strand_id
1 'polypeptide(L)'
;MVLENAEQCSLSNNIFNGNKTGGLSLVNCKEISVIGGSMGTSYIKGGYYVQPLGITDPADNCNGITINGVSFDSDMTTKIYLNTSKSAKTVL
;
A
#
# COMPACT_ATOMS: atom_id res chain seq x y z
N MET A 1 7.18 3.65 -2.31
CA MET A 1 7.04 4.90 -1.53
C MET A 1 6.94 4.55 -0.06
N VAL A 2 7.57 5.35 0.79
CA VAL A 2 7.40 5.24 2.25
C VAL A 2 6.70 6.52 2.71
N LEU A 3 5.66 6.35 3.52
CA LEU A 3 4.96 7.43 4.20
C LEU A 3 5.24 7.29 5.69
N GLU A 4 5.89 8.28 6.29
CA GLU A 4 6.33 8.24 7.69
C GLU A 4 5.69 9.39 8.47
N ASN A 5 5.13 9.09 9.64
CA ASN A 5 4.54 10.07 10.55
C ASN A 5 3.48 10.99 9.90
N ALA A 6 2.81 10.50 8.85
CA ALA A 6 1.75 11.26 8.20
C ALA A 6 0.42 11.02 8.92
N GLU A 7 -0.38 12.08 8.99
CA GLU A 7 -1.72 12.03 9.57
C GLU A 7 -2.72 12.70 8.62
N GLN A 8 -3.96 12.17 8.56
CA GLN A 8 -5.11 12.81 7.92
C GLN A 8 -4.91 13.19 6.44
N CYS A 9 -4.28 12.31 5.66
CA CYS A 9 -4.07 12.55 4.24
C CYS A 9 -4.59 11.42 3.36
N SER A 10 -4.71 11.71 2.06
CA SER A 10 -5.15 10.74 1.07
C SER A 10 -4.14 10.57 -0.05
N LEU A 11 -3.98 9.32 -0.48
CA LEU A 11 -3.22 8.92 -1.66
C LEU A 11 -4.22 8.35 -2.66
N SER A 12 -4.62 9.18 -3.63
CA SER A 12 -5.64 8.80 -4.61
C SER A 12 -5.04 8.54 -5.99
N ASN A 13 -5.47 7.47 -6.65
CA ASN A 13 -5.13 7.11 -8.04
C ASN A 13 -3.62 6.97 -8.33
N ASN A 14 -2.83 6.60 -7.32
CA ASN A 14 -1.40 6.36 -7.50
C ASN A 14 -1.15 4.99 -8.13
N ILE A 15 -0.11 4.91 -8.98
CA ILE A 15 0.36 3.66 -9.60
C ILE A 15 1.71 3.30 -9.01
N PHE A 16 1.82 2.12 -8.41
CA PHE A 16 3.08 1.57 -7.91
C PHE A 16 3.48 0.33 -8.71
N ASN A 17 4.43 0.50 -9.62
CA ASN A 17 4.79 -0.52 -10.61
C ASN A 17 6.27 -0.94 -10.49
N GLY A 18 6.50 -2.25 -10.33
CA GLY A 18 7.81 -2.87 -10.49
C GLY A 18 8.87 -2.39 -9.50
N ASN A 19 8.47 -1.98 -8.29
CA ASN A 19 9.39 -1.56 -7.25
C ASN A 19 10.11 -2.77 -6.64
N LYS A 20 11.39 -2.61 -6.28
CA LYS A 20 12.23 -3.69 -5.75
C LYS A 20 11.66 -4.38 -4.51
N THR A 21 11.11 -3.60 -3.58
CA THR A 21 10.63 -4.10 -2.29
C THR A 21 9.11 -4.08 -2.20
N GLY A 22 8.46 -3.00 -2.63
CA GLY A 22 7.02 -2.86 -2.50
C GLY A 22 6.48 -1.52 -3.00
N GLY A 23 5.16 -1.41 -3.05
CA GLY A 23 4.46 -0.22 -3.51
C GLY A 23 4.43 0.90 -2.47
N LEU A 24 3.66 0.71 -1.40
CA LEU A 24 3.45 1.71 -0.34
C LEU A 24 3.74 1.10 1.04
N SER A 25 4.71 1.66 1.76
CA SER A 25 4.96 1.35 3.17
C SER A 25 4.50 2.50 4.04
N LEU A 26 3.62 2.21 5.00
CA LEU A 26 3.14 3.13 6.03
C LEU A 26 3.96 2.90 7.30
N VAL A 27 4.46 3.97 7.92
CA VAL A 27 5.24 3.91 9.15
C VAL A 27 4.70 4.96 10.11
N ASN A 28 4.17 4.50 11.25
CA ASN A 28 3.62 5.39 12.29
C ASN A 28 2.60 6.41 11.72
N CYS A 29 1.73 5.95 10.82
CA CYS A 29 0.74 6.80 10.15
C CYS A 29 -0.63 6.70 10.80
N LYS A 30 -1.44 7.77 10.70
CA LYS A 30 -2.82 7.79 11.22
C LYS A 30 -3.82 8.35 10.21
N GLU A 31 -5.00 7.77 10.16
CA GLU A 31 -6.14 8.30 9.38
C GLU A 31 -5.78 8.54 7.90
N ILE A 32 -5.11 7.56 7.29
CA ILE A 32 -4.69 7.63 5.89
C ILE A 32 -5.70 6.92 5.01
N SER A 33 -6.08 7.55 3.90
CA SER A 33 -6.91 6.91 2.87
C SER A 33 -6.11 6.61 1.61
N VAL A 34 -6.08 5.36 1.18
CA VAL A 34 -5.49 4.93 -0.10
C VAL A 34 -6.64 4.54 -1.03
N ILE A 35 -6.85 5.33 -2.08
CA ILE A 35 -8.07 5.25 -2.90
C ILE A 35 -7.71 5.04 -4.37
N GLY A 36 -8.27 4.01 -4.99
CA GLY A 36 -8.10 3.76 -6.43
C GLY A 36 -6.66 3.41 -6.81
N GLY A 37 -6.35 3.57 -8.10
CA GLY A 37 -5.01 3.28 -8.63
C GLY A 37 -4.70 1.79 -8.73
N SER A 38 -3.42 1.47 -8.93
CA SER A 38 -2.97 0.09 -9.09
C SER A 38 -1.58 -0.19 -8.51
N MET A 39 -1.37 -1.42 -8.04
CA MET A 39 -0.07 -1.89 -7.57
C MET A 39 0.27 -3.23 -8.22
N GLY A 40 1.48 -3.34 -8.78
CA GLY A 40 1.78 -4.48 -9.65
C GLY A 40 3.14 -4.44 -10.31
N THR A 41 3.31 -5.30 -11.32
CA THR A 41 4.40 -5.30 -12.28
C THR A 41 3.81 -5.49 -13.68
N SER A 42 3.90 -4.45 -14.51
CA SER A 42 3.35 -4.45 -15.88
C SER A 42 4.28 -5.07 -16.94
N TYR A 43 5.49 -5.47 -16.56
CA TYR A 43 6.50 -6.10 -17.45
C TYR A 43 6.86 -5.28 -18.71
N ILE A 44 6.64 -3.95 -18.68
CA ILE A 44 6.97 -3.06 -19.81
C ILE A 44 8.48 -3.02 -20.02
N LYS A 45 8.91 -3.11 -21.28
CA LYS A 45 10.33 -3.01 -21.67
C LYS A 45 10.89 -1.65 -21.23
N GLY A 46 12.02 -1.67 -20.51
CA GLY A 46 12.64 -0.45 -19.95
C GLY A 46 13.27 -0.66 -18.57
N GLY A 47 12.97 -1.79 -17.92
CA GLY A 47 13.52 -2.18 -16.63
C GLY A 47 12.45 -2.15 -15.55
N TYR A 48 12.35 -3.25 -14.80
CA TYR A 48 11.43 -3.41 -13.67
C TYR A 48 12.01 -4.45 -12.70
N TYR A 49 11.60 -4.37 -11.44
CA TYR A 49 11.64 -5.52 -10.55
C TYR A 49 10.28 -6.22 -10.57
N VAL A 50 10.23 -7.50 -10.20
CA VAL A 50 8.96 -8.15 -9.86
C VAL A 50 8.60 -7.69 -8.45
N GLN A 51 7.59 -6.83 -8.33
CA GLN A 51 7.21 -6.20 -7.06
C GLN A 51 6.49 -7.22 -6.15
N PRO A 52 7.05 -7.57 -4.98
CA PRO A 52 6.45 -8.60 -4.14
C PRO A 52 5.37 -8.06 -3.19
N LEU A 53 5.42 -6.76 -2.82
CA LEU A 53 4.54 -6.16 -1.82
C LEU A 53 3.70 -5.01 -2.41
N GLY A 54 2.44 -4.91 -1.98
CA GLY A 54 1.52 -3.80 -2.28
C GLY A 54 1.56 -2.73 -1.20
N ILE A 55 0.55 -2.72 -0.32
CA ILE A 55 0.43 -1.80 0.83
C ILE A 55 0.86 -2.53 2.10
N THR A 56 1.77 -1.94 2.88
CA THR A 56 2.29 -2.56 4.10
C THR A 56 2.39 -1.59 5.27
N ASP A 57 2.05 -2.05 6.47
CA ASP A 57 2.47 -1.47 7.76
C ASP A 57 3.40 -2.49 8.44
N PRO A 58 4.72 -2.41 8.20
CA PRO A 58 5.65 -3.43 8.67
C PRO A 58 5.83 -3.44 10.19
N ALA A 59 5.59 -2.31 10.86
CA ALA A 59 5.74 -2.17 12.30
C ALA A 59 4.44 -2.43 13.07
N ASP A 60 3.32 -2.66 12.36
CA ASP A 60 1.99 -2.86 12.94
C ASP A 60 1.62 -1.77 13.96
N ASN A 61 1.83 -0.51 13.57
CA ASN A 61 1.65 0.64 14.44
C ASN A 61 0.82 1.77 13.82
N CYS A 62 0.32 1.57 12.60
CA CYS A 62 -0.59 2.50 11.96
C CYS A 62 -2.04 2.29 12.43
N ASN A 63 -2.85 3.36 12.41
CA ASN A 63 -4.23 3.32 12.88
C ASN A 63 -5.15 4.13 11.94
N GLY A 64 -6.39 3.68 11.75
CA GLY A 64 -7.36 4.39 10.93
C GLY A 64 -7.02 4.36 9.44
N ILE A 65 -6.38 3.29 8.97
CA ILE A 65 -6.01 3.16 7.55
C ILE A 65 -7.22 2.68 6.76
N THR A 66 -7.60 3.43 5.73
CA THR A 66 -8.67 3.05 4.81
C THR A 66 -8.08 2.74 3.45
N ILE A 67 -8.33 1.54 2.93
CA ILE A 67 -8.03 1.15 1.55
C ILE A 67 -9.37 1.04 0.82
N ASN A 68 -9.48 1.61 -0.37
CA ASN A 68 -10.69 1.50 -1.17
C ASN A 68 -10.38 1.48 -2.67
N GLY A 69 -10.84 0.45 -3.37
CA GLY A 69 -10.81 0.40 -4.83
C GLY A 69 -9.41 0.32 -5.47
N VAL A 70 -8.38 -0.08 -4.72
CA VAL A 70 -7.03 -0.30 -5.24
C VAL A 70 -6.98 -1.61 -6.03
N SER A 71 -6.55 -1.56 -7.30
CA SER A 71 -6.36 -2.77 -8.10
C SER A 71 -4.98 -3.37 -7.85
N PHE A 72 -4.92 -4.64 -7.43
CA PHE A 72 -3.65 -5.35 -7.25
C PHE A 72 -3.46 -6.40 -8.33
N ASP A 73 -2.24 -6.51 -8.85
CA ASP A 73 -1.91 -7.62 -9.74
C ASP A 73 -2.14 -8.96 -9.06
N SER A 74 -2.69 -9.91 -9.82
CA SER A 74 -3.13 -11.20 -9.30
C SER A 74 -1.96 -12.02 -8.73
N ASP A 75 -0.80 -11.92 -9.35
CA ASP A 75 0.44 -12.63 -9.05
C ASP A 75 1.32 -11.95 -7.99
N MET A 76 0.93 -10.76 -7.51
CA MET A 76 1.62 -10.10 -6.40
C MET A 76 1.51 -10.95 -5.11
N THR A 77 2.66 -11.24 -4.51
CA THR A 77 2.81 -12.11 -3.33
C THR A 77 2.00 -11.62 -2.14
N THR A 78 2.18 -10.36 -1.73
CA THR A 78 1.45 -9.76 -0.62
C THR A 78 0.80 -8.47 -1.07
N LYS A 79 -0.52 -8.47 -1.23
CA LYS A 79 -1.27 -7.30 -1.68
C LYS A 79 -1.41 -6.26 -0.57
N ILE A 80 -1.84 -6.71 0.61
CA ILE A 80 -2.06 -5.87 1.79
C ILE A 80 -1.49 -6.59 3.01
N TYR A 81 -0.60 -5.92 3.73
CA TYR A 81 -0.12 -6.34 5.05
C TYR A 81 -0.45 -5.22 6.04
N LEU A 82 -1.62 -5.31 6.68
CA LEU A 82 -2.12 -4.34 7.66
C LEU A 82 -2.87 -5.06 8.77
N ASN A 83 -2.82 -4.50 9.96
CA ASN A 83 -3.65 -4.95 11.07
C ASN A 83 -5.08 -4.41 10.93
N THR A 84 -6.02 -5.34 10.82
CA THR A 84 -7.46 -5.09 10.64
C THR A 84 -8.27 -5.36 11.90
N SER A 85 -7.61 -5.49 13.05
CA SER A 85 -8.30 -5.59 14.34
C SER A 85 -9.16 -4.34 14.59
N LYS A 86 -10.25 -4.51 15.33
CA LYS A 86 -11.17 -3.41 15.66
C LYS A 86 -10.47 -2.22 16.34
N SER A 87 -9.41 -2.48 17.11
CA SER A 87 -8.58 -1.47 17.77
C SER A 87 -7.75 -0.63 16.79
N ALA A 88 -7.31 -1.21 15.67
CA ALA A 88 -6.52 -0.54 14.64
C ALA A 88 -7.37 0.31 13.69
N LYS A 89 -8.71 0.20 13.75
CA LYS A 89 -9.68 0.97 12.94
C LYS A 89 -9.40 0.95 11.43
N THR A 90 -8.75 -0.10 10.94
CA THR A 90 -8.43 -0.27 9.53
C THR A 90 -9.66 -0.77 8.76
N VAL A 91 -9.88 -0.21 7.57
CA VAL A 91 -10.96 -0.58 6.64
C VAL A 91 -10.34 -0.92 5.29
N LEU A 92 -10.74 -2.05 4.70
CA LEU A 92 -10.22 -2.56 3.41
C LEU A 92 -11.30 -2.58 2.33
#